data_AF-A0A7H2BFZ5-F1
#
_entry.id   AF-A0A7H2BFZ5-F1
#
_cell.length_a   1.000
_cell.length_b   1.000
_cell.length_c   1.000
_cell.angle_alpha   90.00
_cell.angle_beta   90.00
_cell.angle_gamma   90.00
#
_symmetry.space_group_name_H-M   'P 1'
#
loop_
_entity.id
_entity.type
_entity.pdbx_description
1 polymer ?
#
loop_
_entity_poly.entity_id
_entity_poly.type
_entity_poly.pdbx_seq_one_letter_code
_entity_poly.pdbx_strand_id
1 'polypeptide(L)'
;MNKEHLESNQIATLLHTVFDEQIINYGAYNLVLATGSAIYQNPDVAQHQSADQELFLVGYREMPREMVITPIQTPEITSGGAPTSIDNTTIASMSTVDATQLKISLTNGSVFDLSFIPVHTFKSDHGQGQLDQSFDLDDFFNFINNSHLLEEVA
;
A
#
# COMPACT_ATOMS: atom_id res chain seq x y z
N MET A 1 -27.36 -8.17 12.29
CA MET A 1 -27.22 -8.06 10.82
C MET A 1 -26.17 -9.05 10.39
N ASN A 2 -26.50 -10.03 9.54
CA ASN A 2 -25.48 -10.81 8.86
C ASN A 2 -24.75 -9.86 7.91
N LYS A 3 -23.48 -9.56 8.19
CA LYS A 3 -22.65 -8.85 7.22
C LYS A 3 -22.52 -9.73 5.98
N GLU A 4 -22.69 -9.14 4.80
CA GLU A 4 -22.52 -9.83 3.52
C GLU A 4 -21.13 -10.47 3.46
N HIS A 5 -21.03 -11.71 2.95
CA HIS A 5 -19.74 -12.34 2.73
C HIS A 5 -19.17 -11.82 1.42
N LEU A 6 -17.96 -11.28 1.47
CA LEU A 6 -17.24 -10.81 0.28
C LEU A 6 -16.21 -11.86 -0.15
N GLU A 7 -16.25 -12.22 -1.42
CA GLU A 7 -15.21 -13.00 -2.08
C GLU A 7 -13.95 -12.14 -2.28
N SER A 8 -12.78 -12.78 -2.37
CA SER A 8 -11.47 -12.09 -2.50
C SER A 8 -11.44 -11.09 -3.67
N ASN A 9 -12.00 -11.47 -4.83
CA ASN A 9 -12.05 -10.61 -6.02
C ASN A 9 -12.97 -9.39 -5.85
N GLN A 10 -14.03 -9.50 -5.03
CA GLN A 10 -14.90 -8.36 -4.71
C GLN A 10 -14.17 -7.37 -3.82
N ILE A 11 -13.42 -7.87 -2.83
CA ILE A 11 -12.55 -7.03 -1.98
C ILE A 11 -11.51 -6.32 -2.85
N ALA A 12 -10.80 -7.05 -3.71
CA ALA A 12 -9.82 -6.47 -4.62
C ALA A 12 -10.44 -5.37 -5.50
N THR A 13 -11.62 -5.59 -6.06
CA THR A 13 -12.33 -4.59 -6.88
C THR A 13 -12.64 -3.31 -6.10
N LEU A 14 -13.09 -3.44 -4.84
CA LEU A 14 -13.34 -2.28 -3.96
C LEU A 14 -12.05 -1.50 -3.67
N LEU A 15 -10.96 -2.20 -3.38
CA LEU A 15 -9.66 -1.58 -3.11
C LEU A 15 -9.10 -0.87 -4.35
N HIS A 16 -9.21 -1.48 -5.53
CA HIS A 16 -8.85 -0.85 -6.80
C HIS A 16 -9.63 0.42 -7.05
N THR A 17 -10.95 0.40 -6.82
CA THR A 17 -11.80 1.59 -7.02
C THR A 17 -11.31 2.78 -6.19
N VAL A 18 -11.02 2.55 -4.90
CA VAL A 18 -10.55 3.59 -3.98
C VAL A 18 -9.14 4.08 -4.30
N PHE A 19 -8.28 3.20 -4.81
CA PHE A 19 -6.96 3.58 -5.28
C PHE A 19 -7.06 4.45 -6.54
N ASP A 20 -7.84 4.02 -7.54
CA ASP A 20 -8.00 4.70 -8.82
C ASP A 20 -8.61 6.10 -8.66
N GLU A 21 -9.51 6.30 -7.69
CA GLU A 21 -10.08 7.62 -7.36
C GLU A 21 -9.01 8.62 -6.86
N GLN A 22 -7.93 8.13 -6.26
CA GLN A 22 -6.84 8.97 -5.71
C GLN A 22 -5.77 9.28 -6.76
N ILE A 23 -5.67 8.50 -7.84
CA ILE A 23 -4.59 8.59 -8.82
C ILE A 23 -5.14 9.06 -10.17
N ILE A 24 -4.94 10.33 -10.48
CA ILE A 24 -5.46 11.00 -11.70
C ILE A 24 -4.88 10.41 -13.01
N ASN A 25 -3.84 9.59 -12.95
CA ASN A 25 -3.18 9.01 -14.13
C ASN A 25 -3.47 7.51 -14.29
N TYR A 26 -4.24 7.19 -15.32
CA TYR A 26 -4.55 5.85 -15.85
C TYR A 26 -3.29 5.01 -16.09
N GLY A 27 -2.87 4.24 -15.10
CA GLY A 27 -1.93 3.14 -15.24
C GLY A 27 -2.51 1.90 -14.58
N ALA A 28 -2.30 0.72 -15.17
CA ALA A 28 -2.62 -0.53 -14.51
C ALA A 28 -1.57 -0.75 -13.40
N TYR A 29 -1.86 -0.26 -12.20
CA TYR A 29 -1.08 -0.60 -11.02
C TYR A 29 -1.53 -1.98 -10.55
N ASN A 30 -0.56 -2.85 -10.27
CA ASN A 30 -0.81 -4.00 -9.41
C ASN A 30 -0.96 -3.47 -7.98
N LEU A 31 -1.89 -4.02 -7.21
CA LEU A 31 -2.18 -3.56 -5.86
C LEU A 31 -1.95 -4.67 -4.85
N VAL A 32 -1.35 -4.31 -3.73
CA VAL A 32 -1.29 -5.14 -2.54
C VAL A 32 -1.72 -4.33 -1.32
N LEU A 33 -2.39 -4.99 -0.37
CA LEU A 33 -2.80 -4.40 0.90
C LEU A 33 -1.73 -4.67 1.96
N ALA A 34 -1.27 -3.59 2.59
CA ALA A 34 -0.37 -3.63 3.74
C ALA A 34 -1.10 -3.16 5.00
N THR A 35 -0.63 -3.70 6.13
CA THR A 35 -0.83 -3.12 7.46
C THR A 35 0.46 -2.43 7.87
N GLY A 36 0.44 -1.45 8.78
CA GLY A 36 1.69 -0.86 9.26
C GLY A 36 1.52 0.52 9.84
N SER A 37 2.56 1.34 9.67
CA SER A 37 2.55 2.74 10.11
C SER A 37 3.34 3.63 9.16
N ALA A 38 3.05 4.92 9.24
CA ALA A 38 3.78 5.94 8.49
C ALA A 38 4.11 7.14 9.39
N ILE A 39 5.31 7.68 9.23
CA ILE A 39 5.72 8.96 9.80
C ILE A 39 5.88 9.94 8.65
N TYR A 40 5.01 10.95 8.60
CA TYR A 40 5.08 12.02 7.60
C TYR A 40 5.83 13.22 8.16
N GLN A 41 7.00 13.55 7.58
CA GLN A 41 7.79 14.70 8.04
C GLN A 41 7.38 16.02 7.37
N ASN A 42 6.70 15.96 6.22
CA ASN A 42 6.15 17.15 5.59
C ASN A 42 4.86 17.56 6.32
N PRO A 43 4.79 18.72 6.99
CA PRO A 43 3.60 19.17 7.71
C PRO A 43 2.37 19.33 6.80
N ASP A 44 2.58 19.72 5.54
CA ASP A 44 1.50 19.91 4.58
C ASP A 44 0.84 18.59 4.21
N VAL A 45 1.59 17.49 4.25
CA VAL A 45 1.06 16.13 4.05
C VAL A 45 0.49 15.59 5.36
N ALA A 46 1.24 15.72 6.46
CA ALA A 46 0.87 15.17 7.77
C ALA A 46 -0.49 15.65 8.27
N GLN A 47 -0.89 16.89 7.99
CA GLN A 47 -2.21 17.42 8.38
C GLN A 47 -3.40 16.71 7.70
N HIS A 48 -3.16 15.99 6.61
CA HIS A 48 -4.17 15.24 5.85
C HIS A 48 -4.16 13.74 6.21
N GLN A 49 -3.42 13.34 7.24
CA GLN A 49 -3.22 11.93 7.59
C GLN A 49 -3.88 11.63 8.94
N SER A 50 -4.47 10.45 9.07
CA SER A 50 -4.92 9.96 10.37
C SER A 50 -3.71 9.54 11.23
N ALA A 51 -3.72 9.91 12.52
CA ALA A 51 -2.66 9.50 13.46
C ALA A 51 -2.65 7.98 13.72
N ASP A 52 -3.82 7.34 13.59
CA ASP A 52 -4.02 5.90 13.80
C ASP A 52 -4.14 5.16 12.45
N GLN A 53 -3.42 5.63 11.42
CA GLN A 53 -3.47 5.03 10.09
C GLN A 53 -2.70 3.70 10.05
N GLU A 54 -3.43 2.60 9.97
CA GLU A 54 -2.86 1.25 9.99
C GLU A 54 -2.92 0.50 8.66
N LEU A 55 -3.77 0.92 7.71
CA LEU A 55 -3.98 0.23 6.43
C LEU A 55 -3.48 1.06 5.25
N PHE A 56 -2.74 0.43 4.35
CA PHE A 56 -2.17 1.08 3.19
C PHE A 56 -2.36 0.22 1.95
N LEU A 57 -2.85 0.81 0.86
CA LEU A 57 -2.72 0.21 -0.46
C LEU A 57 -1.41 0.63 -1.08
N VAL A 58 -0.66 -0.36 -1.56
CA VAL A 58 0.58 -0.13 -2.29
C VAL A 58 0.32 -0.50 -3.74
N GLY A 59 0.29 0.52 -4.60
CA GLY A 59 0.28 0.33 -6.04
C GLY A 59 1.68 0.32 -6.59
N TYR A 60 1.99 -0.59 -7.50
CA TYR A 60 3.28 -0.66 -8.17
C TYR A 60 3.12 -0.98 -9.66
N ARG A 61 4.12 -0.56 -10.45
CA ARG A 61 4.20 -0.85 -11.88
C ARG A 61 5.65 -0.81 -12.37
N GLU A 62 5.94 -1.52 -13.45
CA GLU A 62 7.28 -1.60 -14.06
C GLU A 62 7.62 -0.40 -14.97
N MET A 63 6.63 0.22 -15.63
CA MET A 63 6.87 1.20 -16.70
C MET A 63 5.90 2.40 -16.64
N PRO A 64 6.35 3.61 -16.22
CA PRO A 64 7.64 3.86 -15.54
C PRO A 64 7.67 3.13 -14.19
N ARG A 65 8.86 2.69 -13.77
CA ARG A 65 9.03 2.01 -12.47
C ARG A 65 8.70 2.98 -11.34
N GLU A 66 7.59 2.73 -10.66
CA GLU A 66 7.05 3.60 -9.63
C GLU A 66 6.22 2.77 -8.64
N MET A 67 6.21 3.22 -7.39
CA MET A 67 5.32 2.75 -6.34
C MET A 67 4.51 3.93 -5.79
N VAL A 68 3.26 3.70 -5.42
CA VAL A 68 2.42 4.68 -4.76
C VAL A 68 1.82 4.06 -3.52
N ILE A 69 2.00 4.70 -2.37
CA ILE A 69 1.41 4.28 -1.11
C ILE A 69 0.22 5.18 -0.81
N THR A 70 -0.95 4.59 -0.62
CA THR A 70 -2.17 5.31 -0.28
C THR A 70 -2.72 4.78 1.04
N PRO A 71 -2.92 5.64 2.05
CA PRO A 71 -3.64 5.24 3.25
C PRO A 71 -5.11 4.98 2.92
N ILE A 72 -5.74 3.99 3.55
CA ILE A 72 -7.18 3.72 3.42
C ILE A 72 -7.86 3.57 4.77
N GLN A 73 -9.16 3.86 4.82
CA GLN A 73 -9.96 3.72 6.03
C GLN A 73 -11.04 2.66 5.85
N THR A 74 -11.24 1.86 6.89
CA THR A 74 -12.38 0.95 7.04
C THR A 74 -13.23 1.42 8.23
N PRO A 75 -14.55 1.21 8.23
CA PRO A 75 -15.28 0.28 7.37
C PRO A 75 -15.76 0.84 6.02
N GLU A 76 -15.69 2.15 5.79
CA GLU A 76 -16.27 2.78 4.59
C GLU A 76 -15.50 2.49 3.28
N ILE A 77 -14.24 2.02 3.39
CA ILE A 77 -13.31 1.86 2.27
C ILE A 77 -13.15 3.18 1.51
N THR A 78 -12.48 4.12 2.15
CA THR A 78 -12.23 5.47 1.59
C THR A 78 -10.75 5.81 1.71
N SER A 79 -10.32 6.88 1.04
CA SER A 79 -8.97 7.42 1.22
C SER A 79 -8.75 7.83 2.68
N GLY A 80 -7.65 7.36 3.27
CA GLY A 80 -7.23 7.71 4.63
C GLY A 80 -6.33 8.95 4.71
N GLY A 81 -6.06 9.58 3.58
CA GLY A 81 -5.09 10.67 3.45
C GLY A 81 -4.46 10.73 2.06
N ALA A 82 -3.49 11.62 1.88
CA ALA A 82 -2.89 11.86 0.57
C ALA A 82 -2.02 10.69 0.09
N PRO A 83 -2.09 10.32 -1.21
CA PRO A 83 -1.20 9.34 -1.82
C PRO A 83 0.26 9.85 -1.82
N THR A 84 1.20 8.93 -1.64
CA THR A 84 2.64 9.20 -1.66
C THR A 84 3.30 8.44 -2.81
N SER A 85 3.75 9.16 -3.84
CA SER A 85 4.53 8.59 -4.95
C SER A 85 5.99 8.36 -4.55
N ILE A 86 6.49 7.19 -4.90
CA ILE A 86 7.83 6.69 -4.61
C ILE A 86 8.49 6.26 -5.92
N ASP A 87 9.59 6.92 -6.25
CA ASP A 87 10.41 6.64 -7.42
C ASP A 87 11.90 6.79 -7.07
N ASN A 88 12.78 6.65 -8.06
CA ASN A 88 14.24 6.76 -7.89
C ASN A 88 14.72 8.12 -7.37
N THR A 89 13.87 9.14 -7.36
CA THR A 89 14.22 10.50 -6.92
C THR A 89 13.69 10.83 -5.53
N THR A 90 12.58 10.20 -5.12
CA THR A 90 11.96 10.46 -3.82
C THR A 90 12.40 9.47 -2.75
N ILE A 91 12.93 8.30 -3.13
CA ILE A 91 13.42 7.30 -2.20
C ILE A 91 14.84 7.62 -1.68
N ALA A 92 15.02 7.49 -0.37
CA ALA A 92 16.33 7.58 0.28
C ALA A 92 16.89 6.20 0.59
N SER A 93 16.06 5.29 1.10
CA SER A 93 16.43 3.88 1.29
C SER A 93 15.20 2.99 1.32
N MET A 94 15.40 1.72 0.95
CA MET A 94 14.40 0.66 1.07
C MET A 94 15.07 -0.62 1.53
N SER A 95 14.47 -1.27 2.51
CA SER A 95 14.98 -2.53 3.06
C SER A 95 13.83 -3.47 3.39
N THR A 96 14.01 -4.75 3.09
CA THR A 96 13.14 -5.81 3.58
C THR A 96 13.67 -6.32 4.92
N VAL A 97 12.80 -6.47 5.92
CA VAL A 97 13.17 -7.05 7.22
C VAL A 97 13.04 -8.58 7.16
N ASP A 98 12.02 -9.05 6.45
CA ASP A 98 11.77 -10.45 6.10
C ASP A 98 11.00 -10.51 4.77
N ALA A 99 10.47 -11.70 4.40
CA ALA A 99 9.73 -11.91 3.15
C ALA A 99 8.36 -11.20 3.09
N THR A 100 7.94 -10.50 4.15
CA THR A 100 6.61 -9.89 4.32
C THR A 100 6.66 -8.49 4.90
N GLN A 101 7.84 -7.93 5.15
CA GLN A 101 8.00 -6.61 5.75
C GLN A 101 8.90 -5.71 4.93
N LEU A 102 8.44 -4.49 4.69
CA LEU A 102 9.11 -3.49 3.90
C LEU A 102 9.20 -2.17 4.67
N LYS A 103 10.42 -1.68 4.84
CA LYS A 103 10.68 -0.36 5.39
C LYS A 103 11.19 0.56 4.29
N ILE A 104 10.55 1.72 4.15
CA ILE A 104 10.88 2.71 3.12
C ILE A 104 11.14 4.05 3.80
N SER A 105 12.28 4.66 3.49
CA SER A 105 12.59 6.02 3.91
C SER A 105 12.68 6.91 2.67
N LEU A 106 12.02 8.07 2.72
CA LEU A 106 12.02 9.04 1.63
C LEU A 106 13.01 10.18 1.90
N THR A 107 13.45 10.85 0.84
CA THR A 107 14.40 11.97 0.90
C THR A 107 13.86 13.17 1.67
N ASN A 108 12.53 13.30 1.77
CA ASN A 108 11.86 14.31 2.60
C ASN A 108 11.79 13.94 4.10
N GLY A 109 12.36 12.79 4.49
CA GLY A 109 12.39 12.29 5.86
C GLY A 109 11.18 11.45 6.28
N SER A 110 10.17 11.29 5.42
CA SER A 110 9.02 10.44 5.72
C SER A 110 9.41 8.96 5.69
N VAL A 111 8.78 8.15 6.54
CA VAL A 111 9.10 6.72 6.70
C VAL A 111 7.82 5.91 6.68
N PHE A 112 7.83 4.79 5.96
CA PHE A 112 6.79 3.78 5.97
C PHE A 112 7.36 2.46 6.51
N ASP A 113 6.63 1.83 7.43
CA ASP A 113 6.95 0.53 7.98
C ASP A 113 5.74 -0.38 7.74
N LEU A 114 5.84 -1.25 6.73
CA LEU A 114 4.72 -1.99 6.14
C LEU A 114 4.89 -3.49 6.31
N SER A 115 3.82 -4.15 6.73
CA SER A 115 3.67 -5.60 6.87
C SER A 115 2.58 -6.12 5.94
N PHE A 116 2.91 -7.14 5.15
CA PHE A 116 2.02 -7.75 4.16
C PHE A 116 1.55 -9.13 4.62
N ILE A 117 0.24 -9.36 4.58
CA ILE A 117 -0.38 -10.61 5.03
C ILE A 117 -0.96 -11.34 3.81
N PRO A 118 -0.50 -12.55 3.44
CA PRO A 118 -0.97 -13.24 2.24
C PRO A 118 -2.48 -13.45 2.19
N VAL A 119 -3.09 -13.77 3.32
CA VAL A 119 -4.55 -13.89 3.47
C VAL A 119 -5.02 -12.92 4.56
N HIS A 120 -5.47 -11.74 4.15
CA HIS A 120 -5.91 -10.69 5.06
C HIS A 120 -7.40 -10.81 5.36
N THR A 121 -7.78 -10.81 6.63
CA THR A 121 -9.21 -10.74 7.02
C THR A 121 -9.70 -9.31 6.85
N PHE A 122 -10.54 -9.08 5.85
CA PHE A 122 -11.02 -7.75 5.51
C PHE A 122 -12.45 -7.53 6.02
N LYS A 123 -12.70 -6.38 6.63
CA LYS A 123 -14.01 -5.99 7.15
C LYS A 123 -14.34 -4.57 6.72
N SER A 124 -15.52 -4.40 6.17
CA SER A 124 -16.06 -3.12 5.72
C SER A 124 -17.56 -3.01 6.01
N ASP A 125 -18.17 -1.92 5.56
CA ASP A 125 -19.62 -1.74 5.51
C ASP A 125 -20.25 -2.52 4.36
N HIS A 126 -19.47 -2.83 3.31
CA HIS A 126 -19.88 -3.70 2.22
C HIS A 126 -19.94 -5.18 2.60
N GLY A 127 -19.31 -5.56 3.73
CA GLY A 127 -19.28 -6.96 4.18
C GLY A 127 -17.97 -7.36 4.82
N GLN A 128 -17.74 -8.66 4.91
CA GLN A 128 -16.50 -9.22 5.44
C GLN A 128 -16.07 -10.46 4.65
N GLY A 129 -14.76 -10.66 4.53
CA GLY A 129 -14.20 -11.77 3.79
C GLY A 129 -12.70 -11.91 4.01
N GLN A 130 -12.08 -12.72 3.17
CA GLN A 130 -10.63 -12.87 3.13
C GLN A 130 -10.13 -12.37 1.78
N LEU A 131 -9.20 -11.42 1.81
CA LEU A 131 -8.41 -11.02 0.65
C LEU A 131 -7.22 -11.97 0.59
N ASP A 132 -7.22 -12.86 -0.39
CA ASP A 132 -6.04 -13.65 -0.75
C ASP A 132 -5.25 -12.88 -1.80
N GLN A 133 -4.07 -12.43 -1.41
CA GLN A 133 -3.12 -11.67 -2.22
C GLN A 133 -1.77 -12.42 -2.35
N SER A 134 -1.75 -13.74 -2.11
CA SER A 134 -0.50 -14.51 -2.07
C SER A 134 0.31 -14.38 -3.37
N PHE A 135 -0.35 -14.49 -4.53
CA PHE A 135 0.30 -14.34 -5.84
C PHE A 135 0.72 -12.89 -6.10
N ASP A 136 -0.08 -11.91 -5.67
CA ASP A 136 0.23 -10.50 -5.85
C ASP A 136 1.41 -10.07 -4.98
N LEU A 137 1.59 -10.69 -3.80
CA LEU A 137 2.75 -10.50 -2.94
C LEU A 137 4.02 -11.10 -3.54
N ASP A 138 3.94 -12.29 -4.13
CA ASP A 138 5.08 -12.88 -4.84
C ASP A 138 5.54 -11.97 -6.00
N ASP A 139 4.60 -11.46 -6.80
CA ASP A 139 4.90 -10.48 -7.86
C ASP A 139 5.47 -9.16 -7.29
N PHE A 140 4.86 -8.64 -6.22
CA PHE A 140 5.29 -7.41 -5.57
C PHE A 140 6.73 -7.53 -5.04
N PHE A 141 7.06 -8.57 -4.29
CA PHE A 141 8.42 -8.74 -3.78
C PHE A 141 9.43 -9.05 -4.89
N ASN A 142 9.02 -9.68 -5.99
CA ASN A 142 9.86 -9.77 -7.19
C ASN A 142 10.13 -8.39 -7.81
N PHE A 143 9.10 -7.53 -7.89
CA PHE A 143 9.26 -6.15 -8.33
C PHE A 143 10.25 -5.38 -7.43
N ILE A 144 10.12 -5.52 -6.11
CA ILE A 144 11.02 -4.89 -5.12
C ILE A 144 12.45 -5.43 -5.26
N ASN A 145 12.65 -6.74 -5.30
CA ASN A 145 13.97 -7.39 -5.42
C ASN A 145 14.69 -7.06 -6.73
N ASN A 146 13.95 -6.84 -7.81
CA ASN A 146 14.51 -6.42 -9.10
C ASN A 146 14.62 -4.90 -9.24
N SER A 147 14.22 -4.14 -8.21
CA SER A 147 14.36 -2.70 -8.19
C SER A 147 15.79 -2.32 -7.79
N HIS A 148 16.39 -1.39 -8.53
CA HIS A 148 17.61 -0.71 -8.07
C HIS A 148 17.38 0.20 -6.85
N LEU A 149 16.16 0.16 -6.27
CA LEU A 149 15.73 0.95 -5.14
C LEU A 149 16.07 0.28 -3.79
N LEU A 150 16.35 -1.02 -3.81
CA LEU A 150 16.87 -1.72 -2.64
C LEU A 150 18.34 -1.36 -2.44
N GLU A 151 18.67 -0.92 -1.22
CA GLU A 151 20.06 -0.98 -0.77
C GLU A 151 20.34 -2.42 -0.31
N GLU A 152 21.34 -3.08 -0.89
CA GLU A 152 21.86 -4.32 -0.32
C GLU A 152 22.40 -4.02 1.08
N VAL A 153 21.73 -4.54 2.11
CA VAL A 153 22.27 -4.52 3.46
C VAL A 153 23.44 -5.51 3.49
N ALA A 154 24.66 -4.99 3.50
CA ALA A 154 25.90 -5.76 3.59
C ALA A 154 26.06 -6.48 4.94
#